data_AF-A0A5D8YUH7-F1
#
_entry.id   AF-A0A5D8YUH7-F1
#
_cell.length_a   1.000
_cell.length_b   1.000
_cell.length_c   1.000
_cell.angle_alpha   90.00
_cell.angle_beta   90.00
_cell.angle_gamma   90.00
#
_symmetry.space_group_name_H-M   'P 1'
#
loop_
_entity.id
_entity.type
_entity.pdbx_description
1 polymer ?
#
loop_
_entity_poly.entity_id
_entity_poly.type
_entity_poly.pdbx_seq_one_letter_code
_entity_poly.pdbx_strand_id
1 'polypeptide(L)'
;MNKTNSTLTTQTPLHSLQDFFLCFDVEESRKLLWDWLNITVSGSFGQEPVNVRQNLLTFYVHIQELLDATHALVTQNGQIIPPHESDQVNSKV
;
A
#
# COMPACT_ATOMS: atom_id res chain seq x y z
N MET A 1 26.81 -27.02 19.56
CA MET A 1 25.97 -26.01 20.20
C MET A 1 25.23 -25.23 19.13
N ASN A 2 23.91 -25.38 19.16
CA ASN A 2 22.75 -24.79 18.49
C ASN A 2 22.98 -23.74 17.37
N LYS A 3 22.61 -24.14 16.14
CA LYS A 3 22.26 -23.24 15.03
C LYS A 3 20.91 -22.58 15.37
N THR A 4 20.88 -21.27 15.45
CA THR A 4 19.63 -20.49 15.53
C THR A 4 18.97 -20.53 14.16
N ASN A 5 17.96 -21.40 14.02
CA ASN A 5 17.05 -21.38 12.89
C ASN A 5 16.23 -20.09 12.98
N SER A 6 16.67 -19.03 12.29
CA SER A 6 15.86 -17.84 12.08
C SER A 6 14.79 -18.21 11.06
N THR A 7 13.59 -18.55 11.53
CA THR A 7 12.40 -18.69 10.68
C THR A 7 12.03 -17.29 10.19
N LEU A 8 12.65 -16.89 9.07
CA LEU A 8 12.16 -15.79 8.26
C LEU A 8 10.83 -16.29 7.67
N THR A 9 9.72 -16.01 8.31
CA THR A 9 8.39 -16.35 7.79
C THR A 9 8.18 -15.49 6.55
N THR A 10 8.47 -16.05 5.37
CA THR A 10 8.13 -15.47 4.07
C THR A 10 6.61 -15.43 3.99
N GLN A 11 6.02 -14.34 4.46
CA GLN A 11 4.57 -14.13 4.40
C GLN A 11 4.17 -14.12 2.93
N THR A 12 3.26 -15.01 2.54
CA THR A 12 2.83 -15.07 1.14
C THR A 12 2.01 -13.82 0.84
N PRO A 13 2.08 -13.27 -0.38
CA PRO A 13 1.33 -12.06 -0.72
C PRO A 13 -0.19 -12.16 -0.45
N LEU A 14 -0.75 -13.37 -0.57
CA LEU A 14 -2.14 -13.65 -0.22
C LEU A 14 -2.42 -13.51 1.28
N HIS A 15 -1.46 -13.88 2.14
CA HIS A 15 -1.57 -13.69 3.59
C HIS A 15 -1.54 -12.20 3.94
N SER A 16 -0.66 -11.41 3.32
CA SER A 16 -0.63 -9.95 3.52
C SER A 16 -1.93 -9.26 3.08
N LEU A 17 -2.56 -9.73 1.99
CA LEU A 17 -3.91 -9.27 1.61
C LEU A 17 -4.97 -9.61 2.66
N GLN A 18 -4.92 -10.82 3.22
CA GLN A 18 -5.86 -11.24 4.26
C GLN A 18 -5.69 -10.41 5.53
N ASP A 19 -4.46 -10.16 5.96
CA ASP A 19 -4.17 -9.32 7.13
C ASP A 19 -4.69 -7.89 6.94
N PHE A 20 -4.49 -7.31 5.74
CA PHE A 20 -5.03 -5.99 5.41
C PHE A 20 -6.55 -5.93 5.60
N PHE A 21 -7.29 -6.88 5.02
CA PHE A 21 -8.76 -6.91 5.11
C PHE A 21 -9.30 -7.37 6.48
N LEU A 22 -8.45 -7.92 7.35
CA LEU A 22 -8.78 -8.16 8.76
C LEU A 22 -8.67 -6.88 9.59
N CYS A 23 -7.75 -5.99 9.24
CA CYS A 23 -7.53 -4.72 9.94
C CYS A 23 -8.44 -3.59 9.44
N PHE A 24 -8.74 -3.55 8.14
CA PHE A 24 -9.57 -2.53 7.52
C PHE A 24 -10.52 -3.17 6.52
N ASP A 25 -11.83 -3.01 6.74
CA ASP A 25 -12.79 -3.37 5.71
C ASP A 25 -12.72 -2.40 4.51
N VAL A 26 -13.38 -2.77 3.42
CA VAL A 26 -13.34 -2.00 2.17
C VAL A 26 -13.96 -0.61 2.32
N GLU A 27 -15.04 -0.47 3.10
CA GLU A 27 -15.72 0.82 3.27
C GLU A 27 -14.92 1.75 4.19
N GLU A 28 -14.35 1.20 5.26
CA GLU A 28 -13.43 1.91 6.14
C GLU A 28 -12.19 2.38 5.38
N SER A 29 -11.63 1.52 4.53
CA SER A 29 -10.49 1.88 3.66
C SER A 29 -10.83 3.03 2.72
N ARG A 30 -12.02 3.04 2.09
CA ARG A 30 -12.46 4.16 1.23
C ARG A 30 -12.64 5.45 2.01
N LYS A 31 -13.21 5.36 3.21
CA LYS A 31 -13.39 6.52 4.09
C LYS A 31 -12.04 7.10 4.51
N LEU A 32 -11.10 6.25 4.94
CA LEU A 32 -9.76 6.68 5.32
C LEU A 32 -8.98 7.28 4.14
N LEU A 33 -9.12 6.73 2.94
CA LEU A 33 -8.56 7.33 1.72
C LEU A 33 -9.14 8.73 1.46
N TRP A 34 -10.45 8.89 1.61
CA TRP A 34 -11.14 10.17 1.42
C TRP A 34 -10.74 11.21 2.47
N ASP A 35 -10.68 10.81 3.73
CA ASP A 35 -10.23 11.66 4.84
C ASP A 35 -8.77 12.06 4.64
N TRP A 36 -7.90 11.13 4.24
CA TRP A 36 -6.51 11.41 3.93
C TRP A 36 -6.36 12.42 2.78
N LEU A 37 -7.15 12.25 1.71
CA LEU A 37 -7.18 13.19 0.59
C LEU A 37 -7.62 14.58 1.04
N ASN A 38 -8.75 14.69 1.74
CA ASN A 38 -9.29 15.97 2.23
C ASN A 38 -8.31 16.72 3.14
N ILE A 39 -7.67 16.00 4.06
CA ILE A 39 -6.72 16.57 5.01
C ILE A 39 -5.43 17.03 4.30
N THR A 40 -4.99 16.28 3.29
CA THR A 40 -3.81 16.64 2.49
C THR A 40 -4.08 17.86 1.61
N VAL A 41 -5.21 17.91 0.90
CA VAL A 41 -5.54 19.03 0.00
C VAL A 41 -5.89 20.31 0.75
N SER A 42 -6.42 20.21 1.97
CA SER A 42 -6.69 21.37 2.83
C SER A 42 -5.45 21.85 3.59
N GLY A 43 -4.37 21.07 3.61
CA GLY A 43 -3.17 21.35 4.42
C GLY A 43 -3.43 21.28 5.93
N SER A 44 -4.55 20.69 6.37
CA SER A 44 -4.94 20.65 7.79
C SER A 44 -4.24 19.56 8.59
N PHE A 45 -3.42 18.70 7.97
CA PHE A 45 -2.84 17.52 8.62
C PHE A 45 -2.20 17.81 9.97
N GLY A 46 -1.43 18.90 10.10
CA GLY A 46 -0.77 19.26 11.37
C GLY A 46 -1.74 19.68 12.49
N GLN A 47 -2.96 20.07 12.15
CA GLN A 47 -4.00 20.54 13.06
C GLN A 47 -4.97 19.42 13.48
N GLU A 48 -4.91 18.26 12.83
CA GLU A 48 -5.77 17.12 13.16
C GLU A 48 -5.42 16.51 14.54
N PRO A 49 -6.43 15.97 15.24
CA PRO A 49 -6.22 15.24 16.49
C PRO A 49 -5.15 14.14 16.36
N VAL A 50 -4.38 13.90 17.43
CA VAL A 50 -3.26 12.92 17.42
C VAL A 50 -3.72 11.54 16.96
N ASN A 51 -4.88 11.07 17.44
CA ASN A 51 -5.47 9.79 17.06
C ASN A 51 -5.85 9.74 15.57
N VAL A 52 -6.35 10.84 15.00
CA VAL A 52 -6.68 10.93 13.57
C VAL A 52 -5.41 10.85 12.74
N ARG A 53 -4.37 11.62 13.10
CA ARG A 53 -3.06 11.57 12.43
C ARG A 53 -2.43 10.18 12.51
N GLN A 54 -2.49 9.52 13.66
CA GLN A 54 -1.99 8.15 13.84
C GLN A 54 -2.75 7.14 12.97
N ASN A 55 -4.08 7.23 12.91
CA ASN A 55 -4.88 6.36 12.05
C ASN A 55 -4.53 6.55 10.57
N LEU A 56 -4.39 7.79 10.11
CA LEU A 56 -4.01 8.09 8.72
C LEU A 56 -2.61 7.56 8.36
N LEU A 57 -1.64 7.71 9.26
CA LEU A 57 -0.28 7.19 9.04
C LEU A 57 -0.26 5.65 9.07
N THR A 58 -1.01 5.04 9.97
CA THR A 58 -1.15 3.57 10.06
C THR A 58 -1.79 3.03 8.77
N PHE A 59 -2.86 3.67 8.32
CA PHE A 59 -3.53 3.33 7.07
C PHE A 59 -2.61 3.49 5.86
N TYR A 60 -1.79 4.55 5.80
CA TYR A 60 -0.79 4.74 4.75
C TYR A 60 0.20 3.57 4.68
N VAL A 61 0.73 3.11 5.82
CA VAL A 61 1.65 1.95 5.88
C VAL A 61 0.97 0.70 5.33
N HIS A 62 -0.28 0.43 5.74
CA HIS A 62 -1.01 -0.73 5.24
C HIS A 62 -1.34 -0.66 3.74
N ILE A 63 -1.55 0.54 3.19
CA ILE A 63 -1.69 0.73 1.74
C ILE A 63 -0.37 0.41 1.00
N GLN A 64 0.78 0.77 1.58
CA GLN A 64 2.08 0.38 1.00
C GLN A 64 2.26 -1.14 0.98
N GLU A 65 1.96 -1.81 2.10
CA GLU A 65 2.01 -3.27 2.20
C GLU A 65 1.04 -3.95 1.22
N LEU A 66 -0.16 -3.36 1.03
CA LEU A 66 -1.15 -3.81 0.06
C LEU A 66 -0.63 -3.70 -1.39
N LEU A 67 0.01 -2.58 -1.73
CA LEU A 67 0.60 -2.35 -3.05
C LEU A 67 1.71 -3.36 -3.33
N ASP A 68 2.59 -3.58 -2.35
CA ASP A 68 3.69 -4.54 -2.46
C ASP A 68 3.18 -5.98 -2.62
N ALA A 69 2.19 -6.38 -1.82
CA ALA A 69 1.55 -7.68 -1.91
C ALA A 69 0.85 -7.88 -3.27
N THR A 70 0.12 -6.87 -3.74
CA THR A 70 -0.57 -6.92 -5.03
C THR A 70 0.43 -7.01 -6.19
N HIS A 71 1.50 -6.22 -6.16
CA HIS A 71 2.57 -6.27 -7.15
C HIS A 71 3.27 -7.64 -7.17
N ALA A 72 3.57 -8.20 -5.99
CA ALA A 72 4.16 -9.53 -5.86
C ALA A 72 3.24 -10.62 -6.46
N LEU A 73 1.92 -10.55 -6.24
CA LEU A 73 0.96 -11.50 -6.83
C LEU A 73 0.93 -11.41 -8.35
N VAL A 74 0.85 -10.21 -8.90
CA VAL A 74 0.81 -10.00 -10.35
C VAL A 74 2.13 -10.44 -11.00
N THR A 75 3.27 -10.20 -10.34
CA THR A 75 4.59 -10.65 -10.79
C THR A 75 4.71 -12.18 -10.75
N GLN A 76 4.25 -12.82 -9.68
CA GLN A 76 4.26 -14.28 -9.53
C GLN A 76 3.34 -14.97 -10.53
N ASN A 77 2.23 -14.33 -10.91
CA ASN A 77 1.28 -14.84 -11.90
C ASN A 77 1.61 -14.42 -13.35
N GLY A 78 2.72 -13.71 -13.59
CA GLY A 78 3.17 -13.32 -14.93
C GLY A 78 2.30 -12.27 -15.65
N GLN A 79 1.53 -11.47 -14.91
CA GLN A 79 0.50 -10.57 -15.48
C GLN A 79 0.89 -9.08 -15.51
N ILE A 80 2.16 -8.70 -15.28
CA ILE A 80 2.56 -7.30 -15.48
C ILE A 80 2.70 -7.02 -16.97
N ILE A 81 1.64 -6.42 -17.55
CA ILE A 81 1.78 -5.56 -18.73
C ILE A 81 2.40 -4.26 -18.18
N PRO A 82 3.65 -3.91 -18.52
CA PRO A 82 4.22 -2.65 -18.07
C PRO A 82 3.33 -1.49 -18.52
N PRO A 83 3.20 -0.41 -17.73
CA PRO A 83 2.58 0.81 -18.21
C PRO A 83 3.31 1.22 -19.48
N HIS A 84 2.59 1.16 -20.60
CA HIS A 84 3.06 1.46 -21.94
C HIS A 84 3.87 2.76 -21.88
N GLU A 85 5.17 2.71 -22.24
CA GLU A 85 5.99 3.88 -22.56
C GLU A 85 5.31 4.65 -23.70
N SER A 86 4.27 5.38 -23.33
CA SER A 86 3.57 6.34 -24.18
C SER A 86 4.26 7.64 -23.85
N ASP A 87 5.41 7.88 -24.49
CA ASP A 87 6.01 9.19 -24.78
C ASP A 87 7.52 9.06 -25.09
N GLN A 88 7.87 8.26 -26.10
CA GLN A 88 8.94 8.70 -27.00
C GLN A 88 8.28 9.43 -28.16
N VAL A 89 7.86 10.67 -27.89
CA VAL A 89 7.59 11.66 -28.94
C VAL A 89 8.84 11.75 -29.79
N ASN A 90 8.71 11.37 -31.06
CA ASN A 90 9.66 11.61 -32.13
C ASN A 90 10.07 13.10 -32.10
N SER A 91 11.21 13.41 -31.48
CA SER A 91 11.93 14.65 -31.74
C SER A 91 12.94 14.36 -32.84
N LYS A 92 12.44 14.26 -34.07
CA LYS A 92 13.22 14.61 -35.26
C LYS A 92 12.85 16.05 -35.61
N VAL A 93 13.70 16.97 -35.19
CA VAL A 93 13.87 18.26 -35.85
C VAL A 93 15.17 18.19 -36.64
#